data_AF-A0A3D1ITZ1-F1
#
_entry.id   AF-A0A3D1ITZ1-F1
#
_cell.length_a   1.000
_cell.length_b   1.000
_cell.length_c   1.000
_cell.angle_alpha   90.00
_cell.angle_beta   90.00
_cell.angle_gamma   90.00
#
_symmetry.space_group_name_H-M   'P 1'
#
loop_
_entity.id
_entity.type
_entity.pdbx_description
1 polymer ?
#
loop_
_entity_poly.entity_id
_entity_poly.type
_entity_poly.pdbx_seq_one_letter_code
_entity_poly.pdbx_strand_id
1 'polypeptide(L)'
;MIARDDGGPAFPGKCSELVSPGGPKTEPQYADVEFPGMSLRDYFAAAAMQGSIASLPEGDEVHHRNTAAFAYRQADAMLAERAKGGGA
;
A
#
# COMPACT_ATOMS: atom_id res chain seq x y z
N MET A 1 0.62 -16.42 17.90
CA MET A 1 0.58 -16.25 16.43
C MET A 1 1.24 -14.92 16.13
N ILE A 2 2.31 -14.89 15.33
CA ILE A 2 2.95 -13.63 14.94
C ILE A 2 2.06 -13.03 13.84
N ALA A 3 1.54 -11.83 14.05
CA ALA A 3 0.81 -11.10 13.03
C ALA A 3 1.71 -10.94 11.80
N ARG A 4 1.24 -11.33 10.62
CA ARG A 4 1.97 -11.11 9.38
C ARG A 4 1.88 -9.62 9.05
N ASP A 5 3.02 -9.00 8.76
CA ASP A 5 3.05 -7.65 8.22
C ASP A 5 2.59 -7.72 6.76
N ASP A 6 1.29 -7.48 6.53
CA ASP A 6 0.64 -7.48 5.23
C ASP A 6 0.41 -6.06 4.68
N GLY A 7 0.90 -5.04 5.39
CA GLY A 7 0.74 -3.64 5.01
C GLY A 7 -0.67 -3.07 5.24
N GLY A 8 -1.59 -3.82 5.83
CA GLY A 8 -2.96 -3.37 6.12
C GLY A 8 -3.88 -3.30 4.90
N PRO A 9 -5.13 -2.82 5.07
CA PRO A 9 -6.12 -2.76 4.00
C PRO A 9 -5.77 -1.68 2.96
N ALA A 10 -5.89 -2.02 1.67
CA ALA A 10 -5.62 -1.09 0.56
C ALA A 10 -6.68 0.02 0.42
N PHE A 11 -7.92 -0.24 0.85
CA PHE A 11 -9.01 0.73 0.82
C PHE A 11 -9.29 1.28 2.22
N PRO A 12 -9.77 2.52 2.33
CA PRO A 12 -10.14 3.09 3.62
C PRO A 12 -11.17 2.24 4.35
N GLY A 13 -11.02 2.09 5.65
CA GLY A 13 -11.91 1.25 6.44
C GLY A 13 -11.71 1.41 7.94
N LYS A 14 -12.50 0.66 8.70
CA LYS A 14 -12.33 0.51 10.16
C LYS A 14 -11.82 -0.88 10.45
N CYS A 15 -10.93 -0.98 11.41
CA CYS A 15 -10.44 -2.26 11.93
C CYS A 15 -10.44 -2.20 13.46
N SER A 16 -10.69 -3.32 14.11
CA SER A 16 -10.58 -3.44 15.56
C SER A 16 -9.15 -3.84 15.94
N GLU A 17 -8.39 -2.93 16.55
CA GLU A 17 -7.05 -3.23 17.05
C GLU A 17 -7.06 -3.49 18.55
N LEU A 18 -6.21 -4.42 18.98
CA LEU A 18 -6.02 -4.75 20.39
C LEU A 18 -5.26 -3.61 21.07
N VAL A 19 -5.94 -2.89 21.95
CA VAL A 19 -5.35 -1.78 22.72
C VAL A 19 -4.80 -2.26 24.05
N SER A 20 -5.39 -3.32 24.60
CA SER A 20 -4.90 -3.96 25.82
C SER A 20 -5.15 -5.45 25.74
N PRO A 21 -4.12 -6.31 25.93
CA PRO A 21 -4.26 -7.76 25.87
C PRO A 21 -5.11 -8.35 27.00
N GLY A 22 -5.55 -7.53 27.95
CA GLY A 22 -6.21 -8.02 29.15
C GLY A 22 -5.23 -8.76 30.06
N GLY A 23 -5.77 -9.35 31.12
CA GLY A 23 -5.01 -10.05 32.15
C GLY A 23 -5.86 -11.17 32.76
N PRO A 24 -5.38 -11.88 33.79
CA PRO A 24 -6.05 -13.06 34.33
C PRO A 24 -7.49 -12.84 34.83
N LYS A 25 -7.90 -11.58 35.01
CA LYS A 25 -9.24 -11.17 35.47
C LYS A 25 -9.86 -10.05 34.62
N THR A 26 -9.28 -9.71 33.48
CA THR A 26 -9.74 -8.58 32.65
C THR A 26 -9.72 -8.97 31.18
N GLU A 27 -10.83 -8.74 30.49
CA GLU A 27 -10.97 -9.01 29.06
C GLU A 27 -10.04 -8.13 28.21
N PRO A 28 -9.57 -8.64 27.05
CA PRO A 28 -8.85 -7.83 26.08
C PRO A 28 -9.73 -6.70 25.55
N GLN A 29 -9.16 -5.50 25.47
CA GLN A 29 -9.86 -4.33 24.96
C GLN A 29 -9.43 -4.06 23.52
N TYR A 30 -10.43 -3.87 22.66
CA TYR A 30 -10.25 -3.49 21.27
C TYR A 30 -10.81 -2.09 21.05
N ALA A 31 -10.15 -1.33 20.19
CA ALA A 31 -10.67 -0.06 19.71
C ALA A 31 -10.77 -0.08 18.19
N ASP A 32 -11.80 0.61 17.69
CA ASP A 32 -11.89 0.91 16.26
C ASP A 32 -10.81 1.92 15.90
N VAL A 33 -9.91 1.50 15.01
CA VAL A 33 -8.94 2.36 14.37
C VAL A 33 -9.34 2.61 12.92
N GLU A 34 -9.16 3.86 12.48
CA GLU A 34 -9.37 4.23 11.09
C GLU A 34 -8.13 3.89 10.27
N PHE A 35 -8.32 3.09 9.24
CA PHE A 35 -7.30 2.81 8.25
C PHE A 35 -7.50 3.75 7.05
N PRO A 36 -6.50 4.58 6.72
CA PRO A 36 -6.61 5.52 5.60
C PRO A 36 -6.56 4.84 4.22
N GLY A 37 -6.15 3.56 4.15
CA GLY A 37 -5.90 2.86 2.89
C GLY A 37 -4.55 3.23 2.27
N MET A 38 -4.40 2.92 0.97
CA MET A 38 -3.19 3.22 0.20
C MET A 38 -3.02 4.73 -0.04
N SER A 39 -1.78 5.21 -0.08
CA SER A 39 -1.51 6.59 -0.47
C SER A 39 -1.69 6.80 -1.98
N LEU A 40 -1.82 8.06 -2.41
CA LEU A 40 -1.83 8.40 -3.84
C LEU A 40 -0.55 7.93 -4.57
N ARG A 41 0.57 7.90 -3.85
CA ARG A 41 1.85 7.37 -4.36
C ARG A 41 1.73 5.89 -4.67
N ASP A 42 1.16 5.11 -3.76
CA ASP A 42 0.98 3.67 -3.92
C ASP A 42 0.03 3.37 -5.08
N TYR A 43 -1.02 4.18 -5.26
CA TYR A 43 -1.91 4.08 -6.41
C TYR A 43 -1.18 4.29 -7.75
N PHE A 44 -0.41 5.38 -7.89
CA PHE A 44 0.36 5.62 -9.10
C PHE A 44 1.42 4.54 -9.36
N ALA A 45 2.07 4.04 -8.30
CA ALA A 45 3.02 2.95 -8.41
C ALA A 45 2.33 1.67 -8.89
N ALA A 46 1.17 1.30 -8.34
CA ALA A 46 0.41 0.14 -8.79
C ALA A 46 0.02 0.24 -10.27
N ALA A 47 -0.45 1.40 -10.72
CA ALA A 47 -0.80 1.64 -12.12
C ALA A 47 0.42 1.52 -13.05
N ALA A 48 1.56 2.12 -12.69
CA ALA A 48 2.80 2.02 -13.46
C ALA A 48 3.34 0.58 -13.50
N MET A 49 3.27 -0.13 -12.36
CA MET A 49 3.67 -1.53 -12.25
C MET A 49 2.82 -2.42 -13.15
N GLN A 50 1.49 -2.24 -13.14
CA GLN A 50 0.57 -3.02 -13.96
C GLN A 50 0.89 -2.87 -15.45
N GLY A 51 1.09 -1.64 -15.93
CA GLY A 51 1.47 -1.39 -17.32
C GLY A 51 2.83 -1.98 -17.68
N SER A 52 3.82 -1.85 -16.79
CA SER A 52 5.16 -2.40 -17.00
C SER A 52 5.14 -3.94 -17.10
N ILE A 53 4.42 -4.62 -16.21
CA ILE A 53 4.31 -6.09 -16.23
C ILE A 53 3.56 -6.56 -17.47
N ALA A 54 2.47 -5.89 -17.84
CA ALA A 54 1.69 -6.23 -19.03
C ALA A 54 2.47 -6.05 -20.35
N SER A 55 3.57 -5.26 -20.34
CA SER A 55 4.42 -5.03 -21.51
C SER A 55 5.54 -6.06 -21.71
N LEU A 56 5.72 -7.00 -20.77
CA LEU A 56 6.77 -8.00 -20.87
C LEU A 56 6.49 -8.99 -22.02
N PRO A 57 7.51 -9.39 -22.79
CA PRO A 57 7.40 -10.49 -23.74
C PRO A 57 6.91 -11.77 -23.08
N GLU A 58 6.23 -12.62 -23.84
CA GLU A 58 5.83 -13.93 -23.37
C GLU A 58 7.07 -14.77 -23.00
N GLY A 59 7.07 -15.34 -21.79
CA GLY A 59 8.20 -16.13 -21.27
C GLY A 59 9.22 -15.32 -20.46
N ASP A 60 9.15 -13.99 -20.44
CA ASP A 60 10.00 -13.17 -19.58
C ASP A 60 9.48 -13.14 -18.14
N GLU A 61 10.41 -13.25 -17.19
CA GLU A 61 10.10 -13.16 -15.76
C GLU A 61 10.04 -11.71 -15.27
N VAL A 62 9.13 -11.45 -14.32
CA VAL A 62 9.05 -10.15 -13.66
C VAL A 62 10.23 -9.97 -12.71
N HIS A 63 11.08 -8.99 -12.97
CA HIS A 63 12.16 -8.63 -12.05
C HIS A 63 11.63 -7.76 -10.88
N HIS A 64 10.95 -8.39 -9.92
CA HIS A 64 10.15 -7.74 -8.86
C HIS A 64 10.77 -6.48 -8.25
N ARG A 65 12.04 -6.54 -7.83
CA ARG A 65 12.74 -5.41 -7.19
C ARG A 65 12.89 -4.21 -8.13
N ASN A 66 13.18 -4.46 -9.41
CA ASN A 66 13.40 -3.42 -10.40
C ASN A 66 12.06 -2.83 -10.83
N THR A 67 11.05 -3.68 -11.01
CA THR A 67 9.68 -3.25 -11.33
C THR A 67 9.09 -2.37 -10.22
N ALA A 68 9.26 -2.76 -8.94
CA ALA A 68 8.83 -1.95 -7.80
C ALA A 68 9.56 -0.61 -7.74
N ALA A 69 10.89 -0.61 -7.90
CA ALA A 69 11.67 0.62 -7.92
C ALA A 69 11.28 1.55 -9.08
N PHE A 70 11.02 1.00 -10.27
CA PHE A 70 10.51 1.75 -11.41
C PHE A 70 9.14 2.37 -11.11
N ALA A 71 8.20 1.58 -10.60
CA ALA A 71 6.85 2.02 -10.30
C ALA A 71 6.82 3.20 -9.32
N TYR A 72 7.59 3.13 -8.23
CA TYR A 72 7.67 4.25 -7.27
C TYR A 72 8.34 5.49 -7.86
N ARG A 73 9.33 5.36 -8.74
CA ARG A 73 9.90 6.53 -9.44
C ARG A 73 8.88 7.22 -10.34
N GLN A 74 8.04 6.44 -11.03
CA GLN A 74 6.95 7.02 -11.83
C GLN A 74 5.90 7.71 -10.95
N ALA A 75 5.53 7.10 -9.82
CA ALA A 75 4.64 7.73 -8.85
C ALA A 75 5.20 9.07 -8.33
N ASP A 76 6.47 9.10 -7.96
CA ASP A 76 7.15 10.30 -7.47
C ASP A 76 7.19 11.41 -8.54
N ALA A 77 7.42 11.05 -9.81
CA ALA A 77 7.35 11.99 -10.93
C ALA A 77 5.93 12.57 -11.14
N MET A 78 4.89 11.74 -11.05
CA MET A 78 3.49 12.20 -11.17
C MET A 78 3.09 13.15 -10.03
N LEU A 79 3.53 12.86 -8.80
CA LEU A 79 3.32 13.75 -7.66
C LEU A 79 4.04 15.09 -7.86
N ALA A 80 5.27 15.06 -8.38
CA ALA A 80 6.02 16.27 -8.70
C ALA A 80 5.33 17.12 -9.78
N GLU A 81 4.80 16.51 -10.84
CA GLU A 81 4.02 17.24 -11.85
C GLU A 81 2.72 17.83 -11.29
N ARG A 82 2.01 17.07 -10.45
CA ARG A 82 0.81 17.57 -9.77
C ARG A 82 1.13 18.78 -8.88
N ALA A 83 2.27 18.77 -8.18
CA ALA A 83 2.69 19.88 -7.33
C ALA A 83 2.95 21.18 -8.11
N LYS A 84 3.24 21.10 -9.42
CA LYS A 84 3.38 22.26 -10.31
C LYS A 84 2.02 22.84 -10.75
N GLY A 85 0.90 22.22 -10.38
CA GLY A 85 -0.44 22.60 -10.82
C GLY A 85 -0.86 22.01 -12.17
N GLY A 86 -0.03 21.15 -12.79
CA GLY A 86 -0.33 20.50 -14.08
C GLY A 86 -1.23 19.27 -13.99
N GLY A 87 -1.78 18.96 -12.81
CA GLY A 87 -2.63 17.80 -12.57
C GLY A 87 -4.13 18.10 -12.50
N ALA A 88 -4.56 19.27 -12.98
CA ALA A 88 -5.96 19.70 -13.04
C ALA A 88 -6.33 20.15 -14.45
#